data_AF-A0A1H3YNC6-F1
#
_entry.id   AF-A0A1H3YNC6-F1
#
_cell.length_a   1.000
_cell.length_b   1.000
_cell.length_c   1.000
_cell.angle_alpha   90.00
_cell.angle_beta   90.00
_cell.angle_gamma   90.00
#
_symmetry.space_group_name_H-M   'P 1'
#
loop_
_entity.id
_entity.type
_entity.pdbx_description
1 polymer ?
#
loop_
_entity_poly.entity_id
_entity_poly.type
_entity_poly.pdbx_seq_one_letter_code
_entity_poly.pdbx_strand_id
1 'polypeptide(L)'
;MEKKQEIKLEIQMNDDVAVGKYINMAVVNHNDNEFVIDCIYIQPQAPKATVQSRLITSPRHAKRLMLMLQNNIYKYEQQHGTIDLAEINANSPVDRPIH
;
A
#
# COMPACT_ATOMS: atom_id res chain seq x y z
N MET A 1 0.90 -16.51 -37.51
CA MET A 1 1.20 -16.40 -36.07
C MET A 1 1.81 -15.03 -35.84
N GLU A 2 1.05 -14.08 -35.31
CA GLU A 2 1.58 -12.76 -34.95
C GLU A 2 2.43 -12.87 -33.69
N LYS A 3 3.71 -12.55 -33.78
CA LYS A 3 4.59 -12.43 -32.61
C LYS A 3 4.16 -11.19 -31.83
N LYS A 4 3.46 -11.41 -30.72
CA LYS A 4 3.13 -10.36 -29.74
C LYS A 4 4.46 -9.78 -29.22
N GLN A 5 4.85 -8.61 -29.71
CA GLN A 5 6.04 -7.92 -29.21
C GLN A 5 5.78 -7.55 -27.75
N GLU A 6 6.53 -8.15 -26.83
CA GLU A 6 6.55 -7.74 -25.44
C GLU A 6 7.13 -6.33 -25.37
N ILE A 7 6.27 -5.36 -25.10
CA ILE A 7 6.70 -4.00 -24.80
C ILE A 7 7.49 -4.09 -23.48
N LYS A 8 8.82 -3.97 -23.56
CA LYS A 8 9.66 -3.80 -22.39
C LYS A 8 9.41 -2.41 -21.85
N LEU A 9 8.65 -2.32 -20.77
CA LEU A 9 8.41 -1.09 -20.05
C LEU A 9 9.68 -0.74 -19.27
N GLU A 10 10.35 0.33 -19.65
CA GLU A 10 11.41 0.92 -18.84
C GLU A 10 10.77 1.76 -17.73
N ILE A 11 11.06 1.41 -16.48
CA ILE A 11 10.54 2.13 -15.31
C ILE A 11 11.63 3.10 -14.87
N GLN A 12 11.37 4.40 -15.02
CA GLN A 12 12.25 5.44 -14.49
C GLN A 12 11.89 5.73 -13.04
N MET A 13 12.91 5.97 -12.21
CA MET A 13 12.77 6.29 -10.80
C MET A 13 13.59 7.54 -10.51
N ASN A 14 12.95 8.59 -10.00
CA ASN A 14 13.63 9.79 -9.57
C ASN A 14 14.39 9.52 -8.26
N ASP A 15 15.52 10.19 -8.06
CA ASP A 15 16.39 10.00 -6.89
C ASP A 15 15.67 10.24 -5.56
N ASP A 16 14.75 11.20 -5.52
CA ASP A 16 13.95 11.53 -4.33
C ASP A 16 12.92 10.44 -3.99
N VAL A 17 12.39 9.74 -4.99
CA VAL A 17 11.49 8.60 -4.83
C VAL A 17 12.27 7.33 -4.46
N ALA A 18 13.49 7.18 -4.98
CA ALA A 18 14.33 6.00 -4.76
C ALA A 18 14.68 5.75 -3.29
N VAL A 19 14.75 6.81 -2.47
CA VAL A 19 14.99 6.71 -1.02
C VAL A 19 13.81 6.06 -0.29
N GLY A 20 12.60 6.13 -0.85
CA GLY A 20 11.38 5.64 -0.22
C GLY A 20 10.87 6.50 0.94
N LYS A 21 9.71 6.13 1.47
CA LYS A 21 9.08 6.75 2.65
C LYS A 21 8.68 5.67 3.64
N TYR A 22 9.12 5.81 4.89
CA TYR A 22 8.65 4.94 5.97
C TYR A 22 7.23 5.32 6.39
N ILE A 23 6.37 4.31 6.57
CA ILE A 23 4.99 4.46 7.00
C ILE A 23 4.68 3.35 8.01
N ASN A 24 3.79 3.63 8.96
CA ASN A 24 3.32 2.66 9.94
C ASN A 24 1.79 2.59 10.01
N MET A 25 1.09 3.33 9.14
CA MET A 25 -0.35 3.30 9.01
C MET A 25 -0.74 3.60 7.56
N ALA A 26 -1.84 3.01 7.11
CA ALA A 26 -2.52 3.40 5.88
C ALA A 26 -4.01 3.64 6.18
N VAL A 27 -4.58 4.71 5.64
CA VAL A 27 -6.03 4.97 5.65
C VAL A 27 -6.53 4.89 4.21
N VAL A 28 -7.58 4.10 3.98
CA VAL A 28 -8.11 3.86 2.65
C VAL A 28 -9.54 4.37 2.56
N ASN A 29 -9.79 5.26 1.61
CA ASN A 29 -11.11 5.76 1.25
C ASN A 29 -11.38 5.45 -0.22
N HIS A 30 -12.65 5.37 -0.62
CA HIS A 30 -13.00 5.13 -2.01
C HIS A 30 -14.38 5.67 -2.38
N ASN A 31 -14.58 5.80 -3.69
CA ASN A 31 -15.88 5.91 -4.34
C ASN A 31 -15.89 4.97 -5.57
N ASP A 32 -16.92 5.02 -6.39
CA ASP A 32 -17.06 4.13 -7.56
C ASP A 32 -15.94 4.31 -8.61
N ASN A 33 -15.26 5.46 -8.62
CA ASN A 33 -14.25 5.81 -9.62
C ASN A 33 -12.81 5.62 -9.11
N GLU A 34 -12.57 5.83 -7.82
CA GLU A 34 -11.22 5.86 -7.26
C GLU A 34 -11.12 5.34 -5.84
N PHE A 35 -9.94 4.83 -5.53
CA PHE A 35 -9.42 4.55 -4.19
C PHE A 35 -8.34 5.57 -3.88
N VAL A 36 -8.41 6.15 -2.69
CA VAL A 36 -7.41 7.04 -2.12
C VAL A 36 -6.78 6.34 -0.92
N ILE A 37 -5.46 6.13 -0.97
CA ILE A 37 -4.68 5.50 0.09
C ILE A 37 -3.73 6.54 0.65
N ASP A 38 -3.98 6.97 1.88
CA ASP A 38 -3.10 7.85 2.64
C ASP A 38 -2.11 7.01 3.45
N CYS A 39 -0.84 7.09 3.07
CA CYS A 39 0.25 6.41 3.75
C CYS A 39 0.82 7.33 4.82
N ILE A 40 0.60 6.99 6.08
CA ILE A 40 0.79 7.88 7.22
C ILE A 40 1.95 7.37 8.08
N TYR A 41 2.74 8.32 8.58
CA TYR A 41 3.68 8.09 9.68
C TYR A 41 3.16 8.77 10.94
N ILE A 42 2.90 7.97 11.96
CA ILE A 42 2.57 8.42 13.32
C ILE A 42 3.84 8.39 14.16
N GLN A 43 4.19 9.53 14.77
CA GLN A 43 5.33 9.61 15.68
C GLN A 43 5.01 8.88 17.00
N PRO A 44 5.85 7.93 17.49
CA PRO A 44 5.56 7.18 18.71
C PRO A 44 5.44 8.04 19.98
N GLN A 45 6.13 9.19 20.00
CA GLN A 45 6.29 10.03 21.20
C GLN A 45 5.51 11.35 21.15
N ALA A 46 4.81 11.63 20.04
CA ALA A 46 4.05 12.86 19.87
C ALA A 46 2.71 12.55 19.19
N PRO A 47 1.62 13.25 19.54
CA PRO A 47 0.32 13.11 18.87
C PRO A 47 0.31 13.82 17.50
N LYS A 48 1.34 13.55 16.69
CA LYS A 48 1.54 14.13 15.37
C LYS A 48 1.63 13.00 14.34
N ALA A 49 0.73 13.07 13.37
CA ALA A 49 0.72 12.21 12.20
C ALA A 49 1.02 13.06 10.96
N THR A 50 1.77 12.50 10.02
CA THR A 50 2.07 13.14 8.72
C THR A 50 1.75 12.17 7.60
N VAL A 51 0.98 12.62 6.61
CA VAL A 51 0.81 11.90 5.35
C VAL A 51 2.13 11.98 4.59
N GLN A 52 2.78 10.84 4.40
CA GLN A 52 4.06 10.73 3.71
C GLN A 52 3.88 10.61 2.20
N SER A 53 2.79 9.97 1.78
CA SER A 53 2.40 9.84 0.38
C SER A 53 0.90 9.57 0.29
N ARG A 54 0.31 9.95 -0.84
CA ARG A 54 -1.08 9.66 -1.19
C ARG A 54 -1.10 8.96 -2.54
N LEU A 55 -1.66 7.75 -2.56
CA LEU A 55 -1.89 7.01 -3.80
C LEU A 55 -3.36 7.16 -4.20
N ILE A 56 -3.61 7.59 -5.44
CA ILE A 56 -4.95 7.62 -6.02
C ILE A 56 -4.96 6.64 -7.18
N THR A 57 -5.90 5.70 -7.17
CA THR A 57 -5.94 4.63 -8.17
C THR A 57 -7.36 4.17 -8.45
N SER A 58 -7.59 3.50 -9.58
CA SER A 58 -8.92 2.96 -9.90
C SER A 58 -9.22 1.69 -9.07
N PRO A 59 -10.50 1.34 -8.83
CA PRO A 59 -10.86 0.12 -8.11
C PRO A 59 -10.21 -1.16 -8.66
N ARG A 60 -10.09 -1.25 -9.99
CA ARG A 60 -9.43 -2.39 -10.65
C ARG A 60 -7.94 -2.48 -10.32
N HIS A 61 -7.25 -1.34 -10.28
CA HIS A 61 -5.83 -1.30 -9.95
C HIS A 61 -5.58 -1.51 -8.45
N ALA A 62 -6.44 -0.96 -7.58
CA ALA A 62 -6.40 -1.23 -6.15
C ALA A 62 -6.53 -2.74 -5.84
N LYS A 63 -7.50 -3.43 -6.47
CA LYS A 63 -7.67 -4.88 -6.31
C LYS A 63 -6.44 -5.67 -6.77
N ARG A 64 -5.83 -5.27 -7.89
CA ARG A 64 -4.59 -5.89 -8.38
C ARG A 64 -3.43 -5.69 -7.41
N LEU A 65 -3.28 -4.48 -6.86
CA LEU A 65 -2.27 -4.16 -5.86
C LEU A 65 -2.44 -5.04 -4.61
N MET A 66 -3.66 -5.15 -4.07
CA MET A 66 -3.97 -5.98 -2.90
C MET A 66 -3.58 -7.45 -3.12
N LEU A 67 -3.99 -8.04 -4.24
CA LEU A 67 -3.69 -9.45 -4.54
C LEU A 67 -2.18 -9.68 -4.72
N MET A 68 -1.49 -8.74 -5.34
CA MET A 68 -0.04 -8.81 -5.52
C MET A 68 0.69 -8.69 -4.17
N LEU A 69 0.27 -7.76 -3.32
CA LEU A 69 0.85 -7.60 -1.98
C LEU A 69 0.60 -8.84 -1.11
N GLN A 70 -0.63 -9.36 -1.09
CA GLN A 70 -0.99 -10.57 -0.35
C GLN A 70 -0.13 -11.78 -0.77
N ASN A 71 0.08 -11.98 -2.07
CA ASN A 71 0.91 -13.07 -2.58
C ASN A 71 2.38 -12.91 -2.16
N ASN A 72 2.93 -11.69 -2.20
CA ASN A 72 4.31 -11.46 -1.78
C ASN A 72 4.50 -11.63 -0.27
N ILE A 73 3.54 -11.18 0.55
CA ILE A 73 3.54 -11.41 2.00
C ILE A 73 3.50 -12.91 2.29
N TYR A 74 2.59 -13.64 1.66
CA TYR A 74 2.50 -15.09 1.82
C TYR A 74 3.84 -15.77 1.52
N LYS A 75 4.48 -15.43 0.39
CA LYS A 75 5.80 -15.99 0.04
C LYS A 75 6.88 -15.64 1.06
N TYR A 76 6.87 -14.43 1.59
CA TYR A 76 7.79 -13.99 2.63
C TYR A 76 7.60 -14.81 3.90
N GLU A 77 6.35 -14.99 4.35
CA GLU A 77 6.04 -15.75 5.58
C GLU A 77 6.44 -17.21 5.48
N GLN A 78 6.31 -17.82 4.30
CA GLN A 78 6.78 -19.20 4.06
C GLN A 78 8.30 -19.36 4.24
N GLN A 79 9.08 -18.27 4.11
CA GLN A 79 10.54 -18.28 4.23
C GLN A 79 11.03 -17.77 5.59
N HIS A 80 10.31 -16.83 6.19
CA HIS A 80 10.77 -16.08 7.38
C HIS A 80 9.91 -16.31 8.62
N GLY A 81 8.82 -17.06 8.51
CA GLY A 81 7.82 -17.24 9.56
C GLY A 81 6.66 -16.25 9.44
N THR A 82 5.56 -16.57 10.10
CA THR A 82 4.33 -15.76 10.11
C THR A 82 4.57 -14.38 10.73
N ILE A 83 4.01 -13.34 10.09
CA ILE A 83 4.02 -11.98 10.61
C ILE A 83 2.97 -11.91 11.73
N ASP A 84 3.43 -11.62 12.95
CA ASP A 84 2.52 -11.41 14.08
C ASP A 84 1.86 -10.03 13.99
N LEU A 85 0.53 -10.02 14.04
CA LEU A 85 -0.29 -8.81 13.98
C LEU A 85 -0.75 -8.34 15.37
N ALA A 86 -0.37 -9.03 16.45
CA ALA A 86 -0.87 -8.78 17.80
C ALA A 86 -0.62 -7.35 18.33
N GLU A 87 0.30 -6.58 17.74
CA GLU A 87 0.53 -5.17 18.10
C GLU A 87 -0.30 -4.16 17.31
N ILE A 88 -1.02 -4.58 16.26
CA ILE A 88 -1.95 -3.70 15.53
C ILE A 88 -3.27 -3.66 16.31
N ASN A 89 -3.31 -2.80 17.33
CA ASN A 89 -4.47 -2.60 18.21
C ASN A 89 -5.80 -2.57 17.44
N ALA A 90 -6.78 -3.32 17.94
CA ALA A 90 -8.16 -3.49 17.44
C ALA A 90 -9.01 -2.20 17.35
N ASN A 91 -8.41 -1.03 17.60
CA ASN A 91 -9.01 0.30 17.45
C ASN A 91 -8.50 1.06 16.21
N SER A 92 -7.77 0.38 15.32
CA SER A 92 -7.29 0.99 14.08
C SER A 92 -8.47 1.42 13.18
N PRO A 93 -8.58 2.69 12.75
CA PRO A 93 -9.69 3.21 11.94
C PRO A 93 -9.89 2.58 10.55
N VAL A 94 -9.20 1.50 10.23
CA VAL A 94 -9.11 0.88 8.88
C VAL A 94 -10.49 0.40 8.38
N ASP A 95 -11.44 0.15 9.30
CA ASP A 95 -12.76 -0.41 8.99
C ASP A 95 -13.94 0.56 9.19
N ARG A 96 -13.74 1.87 9.30
CA ARG A 96 -14.90 2.79 9.37
C ARG A 96 -15.33 3.21 7.96
N PRO A 97 -16.44 2.69 7.41
CA PRO A 97 -17.04 3.28 6.23
C PRO A 97 -17.41 4.72 6.55
N ILE A 98 -16.85 5.67 5.80
CA ILE A 98 -17.33 7.03 5.80
C ILE A 98 -18.60 7.02 4.96
N HIS A 99 -19.75 7.25 5.60
CA HIS A 99 -21.01 7.51 4.90
C HIS A 99 -20.91 8.79 4.07
#